data_AF-A0A914HSK4-F1
#
_entry.id   AF-A0A914HSK4-F1
#
_cell.length_a   1.000
_cell.length_b   1.000
_cell.length_c   1.000
_cell.angle_alpha   90.00
_cell.angle_beta   90.00
_cell.angle_gamma   90.00
#
_symmetry.space_group_name_H-M   'P 1'
#
loop_
_entity.id
_entity.type
_entity.pdbx_description
1 polymer ?
#
loop_
_entity_poly.entity_id
_entity_poly.type
_entity_poly.pdbx_seq_one_letter_code
_entity_poly.pdbx_strand_id
1 'polypeptide(L)'
;MKSSDVIFVLGIRADTNTTYTEHWWSTFANLDPSAKEVRLFSEQQRRNQLEIDTKIGNILIAAAQSRRFGKFYKHRAEIRLEMNESLNSVRAMVAAELEQQKVLNGNKFAEIERLYARQGTVVKMEEYQKEQQLNISDLQKTVAAMLNDTINGKALIQQQNRWDSAACHKDLTLIGPNRLIVEDNGMNWGISAFHSVLAERPIPRKNFGIFYYEVKIIWDRAYTGSSVSIGLGTKQMPLNERVGLYDGTYAYKDGQFWGHAVEGCSYWKGRPYIGEKPSFGVGDVVGCGVNLATRQIIYTKNGRRLETTGLRVDSAADLSPCVTLYNYGTKIEANFGPNFKFNIAVDGI
;
A
#
# COMPACT_ATOMS: atom_id res chain seq x y z
N MET A 1 -48.49 16.44 -59.06
CA MET A 1 -49.36 16.42 -60.26
C MET A 1 -50.70 17.02 -59.88
N LYS A 2 -51.03 18.22 -60.38
CA LYS A 2 -52.31 18.89 -60.16
C LYS A 2 -53.32 18.31 -61.15
N SER A 3 -54.37 17.66 -60.67
CA SER A 3 -55.60 17.42 -61.41
C SER A 3 -56.71 18.11 -60.63
N SER A 4 -57.20 19.18 -61.22
CA SER A 4 -58.23 20.06 -60.68
C SER A 4 -59.52 19.70 -61.41
N ASP A 5 -60.33 18.82 -60.83
CA ASP A 5 -61.68 18.58 -61.36
C ASP A 5 -62.72 19.28 -60.48
N VAL A 6 -63.26 20.31 -61.12
CA VAL A 6 -64.34 21.19 -60.75
C VAL A 6 -65.65 20.40 -60.74
N ILE A 7 -66.43 20.50 -59.65
CA ILE A 7 -67.84 20.13 -59.67
C ILE A 7 -68.65 21.39 -59.38
N PHE A 8 -69.27 21.91 -60.44
CA PHE A 8 -70.31 22.93 -60.39
C PHE A 8 -71.51 22.38 -59.60
N VAL A 9 -71.84 23.01 -58.48
CA VAL A 9 -73.10 22.78 -57.76
C VAL A 9 -74.14 23.75 -58.33
N LEU A 10 -74.90 23.29 -59.32
CA LEU A 10 -76.16 23.94 -59.71
C LEU A 10 -77.19 23.66 -58.60
N GLY A 11 -77.36 24.64 -57.72
CA GLY A 11 -78.45 24.66 -56.75
C GLY A 11 -79.78 24.89 -57.46
N ILE A 12 -80.52 23.81 -57.72
CA ILE A 12 -81.93 23.91 -58.07
C ILE A 12 -82.72 23.84 -56.76
N ARG A 13 -83.19 25.01 -56.32
CA ARG A 13 -84.16 25.13 -55.24
C ARG A 13 -85.50 24.65 -55.79
N ALA A 14 -85.97 23.50 -55.29
CA ALA A 14 -87.30 22.99 -55.61
C ALA A 14 -88.32 23.81 -54.81
N ASP A 15 -88.83 24.89 -55.39
CA ASP A 15 -90.11 25.45 -54.95
C ASP A 15 -91.22 24.58 -55.54
N THR A 16 -91.82 23.80 -54.65
CA THR A 16 -93.07 23.08 -54.86
C THR A 16 -94.20 24.07 -55.12
N ASN A 17 -95.12 23.73 -56.03
CA ASN A 17 -96.26 24.51 -56.51
C ASN A 17 -95.95 25.59 -57.55
N THR A 18 -95.83 25.16 -58.80
CA THR A 18 -96.50 25.87 -59.91
C THR A 18 -97.07 24.84 -60.87
N THR A 19 -98.40 24.78 -60.89
CA THR A 19 -99.25 24.03 -61.81
C THR A 19 -98.94 24.45 -63.26
N TYR A 20 -98.32 23.56 -64.04
CA TYR A 20 -98.32 23.66 -65.51
C TYR A 20 -99.31 22.65 -66.12
N THR A 21 -100.45 22.52 -65.47
CA THR A 21 -101.70 22.01 -66.04
C THR A 21 -102.53 23.24 -66.41
N GLU A 22 -102.54 23.70 -67.67
CA GLU A 22 -103.68 24.45 -68.26
C GLU A 22 -103.54 25.05 -69.69
N HIS A 23 -102.47 24.81 -70.47
CA HIS A 23 -102.33 25.50 -71.77
C HIS A 23 -102.36 24.68 -73.07
N TRP A 24 -102.88 23.44 -73.04
CA TRP A 24 -103.08 22.66 -74.28
C TRP A 24 -104.49 22.08 -74.48
N TRP A 25 -105.44 22.37 -73.58
CA TRP A 25 -106.81 21.84 -73.67
C TRP A 25 -107.78 22.68 -74.54
N SER A 26 -107.38 23.86 -75.03
CA SER A 26 -108.29 24.79 -75.72
C SER A 26 -108.40 24.61 -77.24
N THR A 27 -107.65 23.70 -77.87
CA THR A 27 -107.72 23.50 -79.34
C THR A 27 -108.50 22.24 -79.76
N PHE A 28 -108.82 21.33 -78.83
CA PHE A 28 -109.46 20.04 -79.16
C PHE A 28 -110.87 19.84 -78.55
N ALA A 29 -111.47 20.89 -77.96
CA ALA A 29 -112.77 20.81 -77.27
C ALA A 29 -113.99 20.51 -78.17
N ASN A 30 -113.83 20.47 -79.51
CA ASN A 30 -114.90 20.23 -80.48
C ASN A 30 -114.70 18.96 -81.35
N LEU A 31 -113.84 18.03 -80.93
CA LEU A 31 -113.59 16.78 -81.67
C LEU A 31 -114.21 15.59 -80.94
N ASP A 32 -114.90 14.74 -81.70
CA ASP A 32 -115.54 13.52 -81.21
C ASP A 32 -114.54 12.62 -80.45
N PRO A 33 -114.77 12.32 -79.15
CA PRO A 33 -113.93 11.42 -78.34
C PRO A 33 -113.79 9.98 -78.90
N SER A 34 -114.57 9.64 -79.93
CA SER A 34 -114.48 8.39 -80.69
C SER A 34 -113.43 8.40 -81.81
N ALA A 35 -112.89 9.57 -82.19
CA ALA A 35 -111.91 9.71 -83.26
C ALA A 35 -110.55 9.10 -82.87
N LYS A 36 -110.11 8.10 -83.64
CA LYS A 36 -108.85 7.35 -83.43
C LYS A 36 -107.63 8.25 -83.21
N GLU A 37 -107.57 9.39 -83.88
CA GLU A 37 -106.42 10.31 -83.86
C GLU A 37 -106.25 11.04 -82.52
N VAL A 38 -107.34 11.46 -81.87
CA VAL A 38 -107.29 12.15 -80.55
C VAL A 38 -106.85 11.17 -79.46
N ARG A 39 -107.31 9.91 -79.52
CA ARG A 39 -106.84 8.85 -78.62
C ARG A 39 -105.34 8.59 -78.82
N LEU A 40 -104.88 8.48 -80.07
CA LEU A 40 -103.48 8.23 -80.38
C LEU A 40 -102.55 9.34 -79.89
N PHE A 41 -102.94 10.62 -80.05
CA PHE A 41 -102.16 11.76 -79.57
C PHE A 41 -102.10 11.82 -78.03
N SER A 42 -103.24 11.62 -77.36
CA SER A 42 -103.29 11.58 -75.89
C SER A 42 -102.48 10.41 -75.31
N GLU A 43 -102.53 9.23 -75.95
CA GLU A 43 -101.70 8.08 -75.58
C GLU A 43 -100.21 8.36 -75.79
N GLN A 44 -99.84 9.01 -76.90
CA GLN A 44 -98.45 9.37 -77.16
C GLN A 44 -97.92 10.39 -76.13
N GLN A 45 -98.72 11.39 -75.76
CA GLN A 45 -98.35 12.35 -74.73
C GLN A 45 -98.19 11.66 -73.37
N ARG A 46 -99.07 10.70 -73.03
CA ARG A 46 -98.95 9.91 -71.80
C ARG A 46 -97.71 9.02 -71.80
N ARG A 47 -97.33 8.44 -72.95
CA ARG A 47 -96.08 7.66 -73.11
C ARG A 47 -94.84 8.54 -72.95
N ASN A 48 -94.83 9.71 -73.59
CA ASN A 48 -93.72 10.66 -73.47
C ASN A 48 -93.56 11.13 -72.02
N GLN A 49 -94.66 11.43 -71.32
CA GLN A 49 -94.60 11.81 -69.91
C GLN A 49 -94.08 10.68 -69.03
N LEU A 50 -94.54 9.43 -69.25
CA LEU A 50 -94.05 8.26 -68.52
C LEU A 50 -92.55 8.03 -68.75
N GLU A 51 -92.06 8.26 -69.97
CA GLU A 51 -90.63 8.17 -70.30
C GLU A 51 -89.80 9.26 -69.61
N ILE A 52 -90.32 10.49 -69.57
CA ILE A 52 -89.69 11.62 -68.84
C ILE A 52 -89.65 11.31 -67.35
N ASP A 53 -90.75 10.88 -66.76
CA ASP A 53 -90.83 10.54 -65.32
C ASP A 53 -89.89 9.38 -64.98
N THR A 54 -89.77 8.39 -65.87
CA THR A 54 -88.82 7.27 -65.72
C THR A 54 -87.37 7.77 -65.77
N LYS A 55 -87.03 8.66 -66.72
CA LYS A 55 -85.70 9.26 -66.82
C LYS A 55 -85.36 10.11 -65.60
N ILE A 56 -86.30 10.91 -65.11
CA ILE A 56 -86.16 11.71 -63.88
C ILE A 56 -85.95 10.79 -62.67
N GLY A 57 -86.74 9.73 -62.53
CA GLY A 57 -86.58 8.73 -61.47
C GLY A 57 -85.19 8.10 -61.46
N ASN A 58 -84.68 7.71 -62.63
CA ASN A 58 -83.33 7.15 -62.77
C ASN A 58 -82.22 8.15 -62.40
N ILE A 59 -82.36 9.42 -62.79
CA ILE A 59 -81.41 10.48 -62.42
C ILE A 59 -81.41 10.72 -60.91
N LEU A 60 -82.58 10.75 -60.28
CA LEU A 60 -82.71 10.90 -58.83
C LEU A 60 -82.06 9.74 -58.06
N ILE A 61 -82.25 8.50 -58.54
CA ILE A 61 -81.58 7.31 -57.98
C ILE A 61 -80.05 7.43 -58.12
N ALA A 62 -79.55 7.80 -59.30
CA ALA A 62 -78.11 7.99 -59.54
C ALA A 62 -77.52 9.10 -58.66
N ALA A 63 -78.23 10.22 -58.49
CA ALA A 63 -77.82 11.32 -57.62
C ALA A 63 -77.81 10.90 -56.14
N ALA A 64 -78.79 10.10 -55.68
CA ALA A 64 -78.84 9.56 -54.33
C ALA A 64 -77.68 8.58 -54.06
N GLN A 65 -77.38 7.70 -55.03
CA GLN A 65 -76.23 6.80 -54.96
C GLN A 65 -74.91 7.57 -54.91
N SER A 66 -74.71 8.56 -55.78
CA SER A 66 -73.51 9.41 -55.79
C SER A 66 -73.29 10.14 -54.46
N ARG A 67 -74.35 10.71 -53.86
CA ARG A 67 -74.28 11.30 -52.51
C ARG A 67 -73.90 10.28 -51.44
N ARG A 68 -74.44 9.06 -51.52
CA ARG A 68 -74.12 7.96 -50.58
C ARG A 68 -72.66 7.52 -50.70
N PHE A 69 -72.14 7.39 -51.93
CA PHE A 69 -70.72 7.11 -52.18
C PHE A 69 -69.83 8.26 -51.67
N GLY A 70 -70.19 9.52 -51.93
CA GLY A 70 -69.46 10.68 -51.39
C GLY A 70 -69.35 10.66 -49.86
N LYS A 71 -70.45 10.35 -49.16
CA LYS A 71 -70.46 10.17 -47.70
C LYS A 71 -69.56 9.00 -47.26
N PHE A 72 -69.60 7.86 -47.97
CA PHE A 72 -68.75 6.70 -47.67
C PHE A 72 -67.25 7.01 -47.80
N TYR A 73 -66.85 7.69 -48.89
CA TYR A 73 -65.44 8.07 -49.09
C TYR A 73 -64.95 9.07 -48.05
N LYS A 74 -65.79 10.05 -47.67
CA LYS A 74 -65.46 11.00 -46.62
C LYS A 74 -65.25 10.32 -45.26
N HIS A 75 -66.19 9.46 -44.86
CA HIS A 75 -66.09 8.71 -43.62
C HIS A 75 -64.86 7.77 -43.59
N ARG A 76 -64.55 7.11 -44.72
CA ARG A 76 -63.35 6.28 -44.85
C ARG A 76 -62.05 7.09 -44.74
N ALA A 77 -62.04 8.33 -45.22
CA ALA A 77 -60.89 9.23 -45.09
C ALA A 77 -60.71 9.69 -43.64
N GLU A 78 -61.80 10.02 -42.94
CA GLU A 78 -61.80 10.38 -41.51
C GLU A 78 -61.26 9.22 -40.66
N ILE A 79 -61.76 7.99 -40.84
CA ILE A 79 -61.27 6.79 -40.13
C ILE A 79 -59.76 6.57 -40.38
N ARG A 80 -59.29 6.77 -41.63
CA ARG A 80 -57.86 6.63 -41.93
C ARG A 80 -57.00 7.68 -41.23
N LEU A 81 -57.53 8.90 -41.08
CA LEU A 81 -56.83 9.99 -40.42
C LEU A 81 -56.72 9.72 -38.91
N GLU A 82 -57.83 9.35 -38.27
CA GLU A 82 -57.87 8.93 -36.86
C GLU A 82 -56.95 7.73 -36.59
N MET A 83 -56.96 6.74 -37.48
CA MET A 83 -56.07 5.58 -37.38
C MET A 83 -54.60 5.97 -37.49
N ASN A 84 -54.25 6.91 -38.37
CA ASN A 84 -52.87 7.41 -38.50
C ASN A 84 -52.45 8.24 -37.29
N GLU A 85 -53.34 9.09 -36.74
CA GLU A 85 -53.07 9.84 -35.51
C GLU A 85 -52.86 8.91 -34.32
N SER A 86 -53.71 7.88 -34.17
CA SER A 86 -53.56 6.84 -33.16
C SER A 86 -52.25 6.05 -33.33
N LEU A 87 -51.90 5.67 -34.57
CA LEU A 87 -50.63 4.98 -34.86
C LEU A 87 -49.41 5.85 -34.52
N ASN A 88 -49.47 7.15 -34.82
CA ASN A 88 -48.41 8.10 -34.49
C ASN A 88 -48.29 8.32 -32.99
N SER A 89 -49.41 8.38 -32.26
CA SER A 89 -49.44 8.46 -30.80
C SER A 89 -48.79 7.22 -30.16
N VAL A 90 -49.16 6.02 -30.61
CA VAL A 90 -48.56 4.76 -30.13
C VAL A 90 -47.06 4.71 -30.45
N ARG A 91 -46.64 5.12 -31.65
CA ARG A 91 -45.21 5.20 -32.01
C ARG A 91 -44.43 6.16 -31.11
N ALA A 92 -45.01 7.33 -30.80
CA ALA A 92 -44.37 8.31 -29.91
C ALA A 92 -44.24 7.77 -28.48
N MET A 93 -45.27 7.08 -27.98
CA MET A 93 -45.24 6.43 -26.67
C MET A 93 -44.17 5.34 -26.60
N VAL A 94 -44.11 4.45 -27.59
CA VAL A 94 -43.08 3.39 -27.66
C VAL A 94 -41.67 3.98 -27.75
N ALA A 95 -41.48 5.05 -28.52
CA ALA A 95 -40.19 5.74 -28.61
C ALA A 95 -39.79 6.37 -27.27
N ALA A 96 -40.72 7.00 -26.55
CA ALA A 96 -40.48 7.59 -25.24
C ALA A 96 -40.13 6.52 -24.19
N GLU A 97 -40.86 5.40 -24.18
CA GLU A 97 -40.62 4.27 -23.27
C GLU A 97 -39.25 3.63 -23.53
N LEU A 98 -38.90 3.45 -24.81
CA LEU A 98 -37.59 2.93 -25.21
C LEU A 98 -36.46 3.85 -24.74
N GLU A 99 -36.63 5.16 -24.85
CA GLU A 99 -35.61 6.12 -24.43
C GLU A 99 -35.46 6.17 -22.91
N GLN A 100 -36.57 6.10 -22.16
CA GLN A 100 -36.53 5.93 -20.70
C GLN A 100 -35.79 4.66 -20.31
N GLN A 101 -36.02 3.55 -21.03
CA GLN A 101 -35.38 2.28 -20.75
C GLN A 101 -33.87 2.31 -21.05
N LYS A 102 -33.44 3.02 -22.11
CA LYS A 102 -32.02 3.25 -22.39
C LYS A 102 -31.34 4.04 -21.27
N VAL A 103 -31.96 5.12 -20.81
CA VAL A 103 -31.42 5.94 -19.70
C VAL A 103 -31.33 5.10 -18.42
N LEU A 104 -32.38 4.34 -18.09
CA LEU A 104 -32.39 3.46 -16.92
C LEU A 104 -31.27 2.41 -16.98
N ASN A 105 -31.08 1.78 -18.15
CA ASN A 105 -30.03 0.79 -18.35
C ASN A 105 -28.64 1.43 -18.28
N GLY A 106 -28.44 2.60 -18.87
CA GLY A 106 -27.18 3.36 -18.75
C GLY A 106 -26.82 3.69 -17.30
N ASN A 107 -27.81 4.11 -16.51
CA ASN A 107 -27.63 4.35 -15.07
C ASN A 107 -27.26 3.07 -14.31
N LYS A 108 -27.91 1.94 -14.61
CA LYS A 108 -27.57 0.64 -14.01
C LYS A 108 -26.15 0.19 -14.37
N PHE A 109 -25.69 0.39 -15.61
CA PHE A 109 -24.32 0.06 -16.01
C PHE A 109 -23.28 0.93 -15.27
N ALA A 110 -23.52 2.24 -15.16
CA ALA A 110 -22.64 3.13 -14.40
C ALA A 110 -22.57 2.75 -12.91
N GLU A 111 -23.67 2.28 -12.32
CA GLU A 111 -23.70 1.76 -10.95
C GLU A 111 -22.87 0.49 -10.80
N ILE A 112 -22.99 -0.44 -11.75
CA ILE A 112 -22.21 -1.68 -11.80
C ILE A 112 -20.70 -1.39 -11.92
N GLU A 113 -20.29 -0.46 -12.79
CA GLU A 113 -18.89 -0.05 -12.91
C GLU A 113 -18.34 0.54 -11.61
N ARG A 114 -19.12 1.37 -10.90
CA ARG A 114 -18.75 1.89 -9.58
C ARG A 114 -18.62 0.78 -8.53
N LEU A 115 -19.49 -0.23 -8.57
CA LEU A 115 -19.41 -1.38 -7.67
C LEU A 115 -18.16 -2.22 -7.93
N TYR A 116 -17.82 -2.50 -9.19
CA TYR A 116 -16.59 -3.21 -9.55
C TYR A 116 -15.33 -2.42 -9.15
N ALA A 117 -15.30 -1.10 -9.38
CA ALA A 117 -14.20 -0.24 -8.94
C ALA A 117 -14.04 -0.25 -7.41
N ARG A 118 -15.16 -0.21 -6.66
CA ARG A 118 -15.19 -0.32 -5.20
C ARG A 118 -14.70 -1.68 -4.71
N GLN A 119 -15.08 -2.77 -5.40
CA GLN A 119 -14.64 -4.13 -5.06
C GLN A 119 -13.11 -4.27 -5.21
N GLY A 120 -12.53 -3.70 -6.27
CA GLY A 120 -11.07 -3.65 -6.45
C GLY A 120 -10.35 -2.82 -5.38
N THR A 121 -10.98 -1.78 -4.83
CA THR A 121 -10.43 -1.01 -3.70
C THR A 121 -10.53 -1.77 -2.38
N VAL A 122 -11.62 -2.53 -2.16
CA VAL A 122 -11.79 -3.38 -0.97
C VAL A 122 -10.73 -4.49 -0.94
N VAL A 123 -10.46 -5.16 -2.06
CA VAL A 123 -9.42 -6.19 -2.13
C VAL A 123 -8.04 -5.63 -1.79
N LYS A 124 -7.67 -4.47 -2.35
CA LYS A 124 -6.40 -3.79 -2.01
C LYS A 124 -6.34 -3.37 -0.54
N MET A 125 -7.46 -2.92 0.03
CA MET A 125 -7.54 -2.58 1.45
C MET A 125 -7.38 -3.82 2.34
N GLU A 126 -7.96 -4.97 1.96
CA GLU A 126 -7.79 -6.23 2.67
C GLU A 126 -6.35 -6.77 2.60
N GLU A 127 -5.68 -6.64 1.45
CA GLU A 127 -4.26 -6.97 1.29
C GLU A 127 -3.39 -6.08 2.18
N TYR A 128 -3.60 -4.76 2.13
CA TYR A 128 -2.89 -3.81 2.99
C TYR A 128 -3.16 -4.08 4.48
N GLN A 129 -4.40 -4.42 4.84
CA GLN A 129 -4.77 -4.74 6.22
C GLN A 129 -4.09 -6.03 6.71
N LYS A 130 -3.93 -7.05 5.84
CA LYS A 130 -3.16 -8.27 6.15
C LYS A 130 -1.66 -7.99 6.31
N GLU A 131 -1.07 -7.17 5.44
CA GLU A 131 0.33 -6.74 5.58
C GLU A 131 0.57 -5.99 6.90
N GLN A 132 -0.34 -5.07 7.26
CA GLN A 132 -0.25 -4.35 8.54
C GLN A 132 -0.41 -5.29 9.74
N GLN A 133 -1.30 -6.29 9.69
CA GLN A 133 -1.43 -7.29 10.76
C GLN A 133 -0.18 -8.17 10.91
N LEU A 134 0.45 -8.58 9.80
CA LEU A 134 1.72 -9.30 9.80
C LEU A 134 2.84 -8.45 10.43
N ASN A 135 2.96 -7.19 10.01
CA ASN A 135 3.96 -6.26 10.56
C ASN A 135 3.76 -6.02 12.07
N ILE A 136 2.51 -5.90 12.53
CA ILE A 136 2.22 -5.76 13.97
C ILE A 136 2.61 -7.03 14.73
N SER A 137 2.30 -8.22 14.21
CA SER A 137 2.70 -9.50 14.80
C SER A 137 4.22 -9.60 14.92
N ASP A 138 4.97 -9.21 13.89
CA ASP A 138 6.42 -9.27 13.90
C ASP A 138 7.05 -8.20 14.79
N LEU A 139 6.46 -7.01 14.87
CA LEU A 139 6.82 -6.02 15.88
C LEU A 139 6.56 -6.54 17.29
N GLN A 140 5.42 -7.19 17.54
CA GLN A 140 5.09 -7.78 18.84
C GLN A 140 6.06 -8.89 19.22
N LYS A 141 6.44 -9.77 18.29
CA LYS A 141 7.48 -10.78 18.51
C LYS A 141 8.84 -10.15 18.81
N THR A 142 9.20 -9.10 18.07
CA THR A 142 10.45 -8.37 18.27
C THR A 142 10.47 -7.68 19.64
N VAL A 143 9.39 -7.00 20.00
CA VAL A 143 9.23 -6.33 21.30
C VAL A 143 9.21 -7.34 22.42
N ALA A 144 8.56 -8.51 22.25
CA ALA A 144 8.61 -9.59 23.23
C ALA A 144 10.01 -10.19 23.39
N ALA A 145 10.77 -10.35 22.29
CA ALA A 145 12.16 -10.77 22.34
C ALA A 145 13.04 -9.72 23.06
N MET A 146 12.89 -8.44 22.72
CA MET A 146 13.61 -7.35 23.39
C MET A 146 13.23 -7.20 24.87
N LEU A 147 11.96 -7.37 25.22
CA LEU A 147 11.48 -7.36 26.61
C LEU A 147 12.03 -8.57 27.37
N ASN A 148 12.04 -9.76 26.77
CA ASN A 148 12.68 -10.93 27.37
C ASN A 148 14.18 -10.72 27.56
N ASP A 149 14.88 -10.08 26.61
CA ASP A 149 16.30 -9.74 26.74
C ASP A 149 16.56 -8.65 27.80
N THR A 150 15.60 -7.73 27.98
CA THR A 150 15.64 -6.65 28.96
C THR A 150 15.35 -7.16 30.37
N ILE A 151 14.34 -8.01 30.53
CA ILE A 151 13.94 -8.65 31.80
C ILE A 151 15.01 -9.67 32.23
N ASN A 152 15.67 -10.36 31.30
CA ASN A 152 16.72 -11.35 31.59
C ASN A 152 18.15 -10.80 31.57
N GLY A 153 18.35 -9.47 31.49
CA GLY A 153 19.67 -8.83 31.62
C GLY A 153 20.70 -9.18 30.52
N LYS A 154 20.28 -9.78 29.40
CA LYS A 154 21.15 -10.26 28.31
C LYS A 154 21.46 -9.23 27.23
N ALA A 155 20.94 -8.01 27.31
CA ALA A 155 21.19 -6.98 26.30
C ALA A 155 22.68 -6.57 26.25
N LEU A 156 23.38 -6.97 25.19
CA LEU A 156 24.69 -6.44 24.82
C LEU A 156 24.53 -4.95 24.49
N ILE A 157 25.28 -4.09 25.16
CA ILE A 157 25.28 -2.67 24.79
C ILE A 157 26.17 -2.49 23.55
N GLN A 158 25.56 -2.40 22.37
CA GLN A 158 26.26 -2.07 21.13
C GLN A 158 26.66 -0.60 21.12
N GLN A 159 27.85 -0.30 21.63
CA GLN A 159 28.46 1.01 21.52
C GLN A 159 29.55 0.92 20.47
N GLN A 160 29.32 1.48 19.27
CA GLN A 160 30.42 1.74 18.34
C GLN A 160 31.49 2.54 19.10
N ASN A 161 32.66 1.94 19.24
CA ASN A 161 33.80 2.45 20.00
C ASN A 161 35.07 2.20 19.19
N ARG A 162 36.15 2.89 19.56
CA ARG A 162 37.46 2.82 18.93
C ARG A 162 38.51 3.32 19.91
N TRP A 163 39.78 3.11 19.59
CA TRP A 163 40.87 3.66 20.39
C TRP A 163 40.91 5.19 20.30
N ASP A 164 41.11 5.84 21.45
CA ASP A 164 41.16 7.29 21.56
C ASP A 164 42.56 7.81 21.29
N SER A 165 42.73 8.66 20.27
CA SER A 165 44.02 9.31 20.01
C SER A 165 44.49 10.22 21.15
N ALA A 166 43.56 10.79 21.93
CA ALA A 166 43.90 11.67 23.05
C ALA A 166 44.32 10.90 24.30
N ALA A 167 43.90 9.64 24.42
CA ALA A 167 44.25 8.73 25.51
C ALA A 167 45.09 7.55 25.01
N CYS A 168 46.04 7.83 24.11
CA CYS A 168 46.96 6.89 23.50
C CYS A 168 48.39 7.32 23.78
N HIS A 169 49.23 6.41 24.28
CA HIS A 169 50.64 6.71 24.47
C HIS A 169 51.27 7.11 23.13
N LYS A 170 52.20 8.09 23.15
CA LYS A 170 52.84 8.65 21.94
C LYS A 170 53.57 7.62 21.08
N ASP A 171 54.02 6.53 21.70
CA ASP A 171 54.77 5.47 21.05
C ASP A 171 53.87 4.35 20.49
N LEU A 172 52.55 4.45 20.70
CA LEU A 172 51.57 3.61 20.03
C LEU A 172 51.04 4.32 18.78
N THR A 173 50.95 3.56 17.70
CA THR A 173 50.36 4.03 16.45
C THR A 173 49.00 3.39 16.24
N LEU A 174 47.98 4.23 16.04
CA LEU A 174 46.63 3.80 15.68
C LEU A 174 46.51 3.77 14.16
N ILE A 175 46.14 2.60 13.60
CA ILE A 175 46.14 2.38 12.16
C ILE A 175 44.71 2.41 11.61
N GLY A 176 44.52 3.14 10.51
CA GLY A 176 43.27 3.25 9.77
C GLY A 176 42.25 4.22 10.39
N PRO A 177 41.21 4.61 9.63
CA PRO A 177 40.23 5.61 10.07
C PRO A 177 39.38 5.13 11.26
N ASN A 178 39.18 3.81 11.38
CA ASN A 178 38.40 3.21 12.46
C ASN A 178 39.18 3.10 13.77
N ARG A 179 40.51 3.26 13.77
CA ARG A 179 41.39 3.19 14.96
C ARG A 179 41.12 1.95 15.81
N LEU A 180 41.07 0.79 15.15
CA LEU A 180 40.90 -0.51 15.81
C LEU A 180 42.23 -1.26 15.96
N ILE A 181 43.19 -0.97 15.09
CA ILE A 181 44.50 -1.59 15.09
C ILE A 181 45.49 -0.69 15.85
N VAL A 182 46.24 -1.28 16.78
CA VAL A 182 47.29 -0.63 17.55
C VAL A 182 48.60 -1.36 17.30
N GLU A 183 49.65 -0.59 17.03
CA GLU A 183 51.02 -1.10 16.87
C GLU A 183 51.96 -0.33 17.78
N ASP A 184 52.79 -1.04 18.54
CA ASP A 184 53.82 -0.44 19.39
C ASP A 184 55.06 -0.10 18.54
N ASN A 185 55.31 1.20 18.36
CA ASN A 185 56.44 1.73 17.62
C ASN A 185 57.52 2.33 18.53
N GLY A 186 57.41 2.15 19.85
CA GLY A 186 58.33 2.66 20.86
C GLY A 186 59.64 1.91 20.92
N MET A 187 60.48 2.02 19.88
CA MET A 187 61.85 1.55 19.94
C MET A 187 62.74 2.67 20.49
N ASN A 188 62.90 2.75 21.80
CA ASN A 188 63.89 3.63 22.40
C ASN A 188 65.04 2.79 22.99
N TRP A 189 66.12 2.66 22.23
CA TRP A 189 67.43 2.14 22.67
C TRP A 189 67.41 0.75 23.35
N GLY A 190 66.43 -0.10 23.06
CA GLY A 190 66.33 -1.45 23.63
C GLY A 190 65.69 -1.53 25.03
N ILE A 191 65.06 -0.44 25.52
CA ILE A 191 64.30 -0.45 26.77
C ILE A 191 62.82 -0.66 26.45
N SER A 192 62.31 -1.87 26.68
CA SER A 192 60.87 -2.14 26.63
C SER A 192 60.16 -1.40 27.76
N ALA A 193 59.12 -0.63 27.41
CA ALA A 193 58.30 0.15 28.34
C ALA A 193 56.82 -0.17 28.11
N PHE A 194 55.98 0.11 29.12
CA PHE A 194 54.55 -0.08 28.98
C PHE A 194 53.95 1.09 28.20
N HIS A 195 53.18 0.80 27.17
CA HIS A 195 52.45 1.79 26.39
C HIS A 195 50.98 1.40 26.35
N SER A 196 50.12 2.28 26.86
CA SER A 196 48.70 2.04 27.01
C SER A 196 47.86 2.92 26.10
N VAL A 197 46.69 2.40 25.72
CA VAL A 197 45.64 3.16 25.05
C VAL A 197 44.27 2.79 25.62
N LEU A 198 43.44 3.81 25.83
CA LEU A 198 42.05 3.65 26.24
C LEU A 198 41.12 3.86 25.04
N ALA A 199 39.94 3.23 25.09
CA ALA A 199 38.89 3.52 24.13
C ALA A 199 38.21 4.86 24.43
N GLU A 200 37.69 5.52 23.38
CA GLU A 200 37.09 6.86 23.47
C GLU A 200 35.92 6.94 24.44
N ARG A 201 35.12 5.88 24.47
CA ARG A 201 33.91 5.83 25.27
C ARG A 201 34.11 4.90 26.46
N PRO A 202 33.88 5.38 27.69
CA PRO A 202 33.88 4.52 28.86
C PRO A 202 32.69 3.58 28.84
N ILE A 203 32.77 2.54 29.68
CA ILE A 203 31.69 1.62 29.96
C ILE A 203 30.50 2.43 30.50
N PRO A 204 29.29 2.27 29.93
CA PRO A 204 28.11 2.96 30.42
C PRO A 204 27.81 2.62 31.88
N ARG A 205 27.46 3.64 32.69
CA ARG A 205 27.00 3.47 34.09
C ARG A 205 25.58 2.88 34.22
N LYS A 206 25.06 2.25 33.17
CA LYS A 206 23.74 1.62 33.23
C LYS A 206 23.80 0.43 34.20
N ASN A 207 22.72 0.16 34.94
CA ASN A 207 22.68 -0.94 35.91
C ASN A 207 22.25 -2.28 35.29
N PHE A 208 22.16 -2.38 33.96
CA PHE A 208 21.70 -3.57 33.26
C PHE A 208 22.44 -3.75 31.94
N GLY A 209 22.54 -5.01 31.51
CA GLY A 209 23.22 -5.41 30.27
C GLY A 209 24.69 -5.76 30.47
N ILE A 210 25.33 -6.08 29.35
CA ILE A 210 26.71 -6.54 29.31
C ILE A 210 27.50 -5.60 28.41
N PHE A 211 28.62 -5.12 28.93
CA PHE A 211 29.67 -4.49 28.12
C PHE A 211 30.72 -5.54 27.78
N TYR A 212 31.14 -5.63 26.51
CA TYR A 212 32.13 -6.61 26.08
C TYR A 212 32.88 -6.14 24.82
N TYR A 213 34.16 -6.45 24.74
CA TYR A 213 35.00 -6.25 23.56
C TYR A 213 36.03 -7.37 23.43
N GLU A 214 36.52 -7.59 22.22
CA GLU A 214 37.58 -8.57 21.93
C GLU A 214 38.82 -7.89 21.36
N VAL A 215 39.97 -8.52 21.60
CA VAL A 215 41.25 -8.12 21.03
C VAL A 215 41.91 -9.34 20.42
N LYS A 216 42.24 -9.24 19.13
CA LYS A 216 43.04 -10.23 18.41
C LYS A 216 44.51 -9.82 18.46
N ILE A 217 45.37 -10.76 18.82
CA ILE A 217 46.81 -10.54 18.81
C ILE A 217 47.32 -10.88 17.41
N ILE A 218 47.64 -9.86 16.61
CA ILE A 218 48.10 -10.03 15.23
C ILE A 218 49.56 -10.45 15.21
N TRP A 219 50.39 -9.80 16.04
CA TRP A 219 51.82 -10.04 16.12
C TRP A 219 52.35 -9.66 17.50
N ASP A 220 53.31 -10.41 18.01
CA ASP A 220 53.99 -10.16 19.28
C ASP A 220 55.40 -10.73 19.18
N ARG A 221 56.39 -10.01 19.69
CA ARG A 221 57.80 -10.47 19.72
C ARG A 221 58.10 -11.38 20.92
N ALA A 222 57.15 -11.55 21.84
CA ALA A 222 57.33 -12.40 23.01
C ALA A 222 57.69 -13.85 22.60
N TYR A 223 58.80 -14.38 23.15
CA TYR A 223 59.23 -15.76 22.91
C TYR A 223 58.26 -16.80 23.50
N THR A 224 57.61 -16.46 24.62
CA THR A 224 56.59 -17.27 25.29
C THR A 224 55.55 -16.35 25.90
N GLY A 225 54.27 -16.72 25.83
CA GLY A 225 53.17 -15.90 26.33
C GLY A 225 52.88 -14.68 25.45
N SER A 226 52.38 -13.61 26.05
CA SER A 226 52.15 -12.33 25.37
C SER A 226 52.63 -11.14 26.20
N SER A 227 53.14 -10.13 25.50
CA SER A 227 53.50 -8.82 26.03
C SER A 227 52.29 -7.87 26.14
N VAL A 228 51.09 -8.36 25.85
CA VAL A 228 49.83 -7.61 25.87
C VAL A 228 49.07 -7.82 27.18
N SER A 229 48.61 -6.73 27.79
CA SER A 229 47.64 -6.73 28.89
C SER A 229 46.31 -6.20 28.36
N ILE A 230 45.20 -6.93 28.58
CA ILE A 230 43.88 -6.57 28.05
C ILE A 230 42.91 -6.41 29.22
N GLY A 231 42.25 -5.26 29.32
CA GLY A 231 41.38 -5.01 30.46
C GLY A 231 40.70 -3.66 30.49
N LEU A 232 40.48 -3.16 31.70
CA LEU A 232 39.70 -1.96 31.97
C LEU A 232 40.56 -0.96 32.74
N GLY A 233 40.73 0.22 32.16
CA GLY A 233 41.53 1.31 32.70
C GLY A 233 40.68 2.52 33.07
N THR A 234 41.15 3.33 34.00
CA THR A 234 40.55 4.61 34.38
C THR A 234 41.20 5.73 33.60
N LYS A 235 40.50 6.85 33.38
CA LYS A 235 41.08 8.04 32.71
C LYS A 235 42.32 8.60 33.43
N GLN A 236 42.45 8.35 34.73
CA GLN A 236 43.58 8.77 35.57
C GLN A 236 44.83 7.90 35.39
N MET A 237 44.70 6.71 34.78
CA MET A 237 45.84 5.81 34.59
C MET A 237 46.86 6.46 33.65
N PRO A 238 48.13 6.62 34.06
CA PRO A 238 49.18 7.08 33.17
C PRO A 238 49.34 6.15 31.97
N LEU A 239 49.54 6.73 30.79
CA LEU A 239 49.64 5.96 29.55
C LEU A 239 50.95 5.16 29.43
N ASN A 240 51.91 5.40 30.33
CA ASN A 240 53.15 4.64 30.48
C ASN A 240 53.10 3.58 31.61
N GLU A 241 51.91 3.30 32.15
CA GLU A 241 51.65 2.26 33.14
C GLU A 241 50.87 1.09 32.53
N ARG A 242 50.86 -0.05 33.23
CA ARG A 242 50.18 -1.28 32.78
C ARG A 242 48.78 -1.41 33.35
N VAL A 243 47.78 -1.61 32.47
CA VAL A 243 46.41 -1.97 32.89
C VAL A 243 46.42 -3.29 33.68
N GLY A 244 45.72 -3.29 34.81
CA GLY A 244 45.73 -4.35 35.83
C GLY A 244 46.76 -4.11 36.94
N LEU A 245 47.89 -3.47 36.63
CA LEU A 245 48.89 -3.10 37.64
C LEU A 245 48.61 -1.73 38.25
N TYR A 246 48.13 -0.75 37.47
CA TYR A 246 47.76 0.55 38.04
C TYR A 246 46.52 0.43 38.94
N ASP A 247 46.44 1.22 40.00
CA ASP A 247 45.35 1.13 40.98
C ASP A 247 43.98 1.46 40.36
N GLY A 248 42.93 0.74 40.79
CA GLY A 248 41.59 0.87 40.20
C GLY A 248 41.42 0.32 38.77
N THR A 249 42.39 -0.45 38.25
CA THR A 249 42.32 -1.09 36.92
C THR A 249 42.34 -2.62 37.02
N TYR A 250 41.84 -3.30 35.99
CA TYR A 250 41.69 -4.77 35.95
C TYR A 250 42.17 -5.29 34.62
N ALA A 251 42.88 -6.42 34.59
CA ALA A 251 43.34 -6.97 33.32
C ALA A 251 43.58 -8.48 33.34
N TYR A 252 43.49 -9.06 32.16
CA TYR A 252 44.01 -10.38 31.86
C TYR A 252 45.31 -10.24 31.08
N LYS A 253 46.39 -10.78 31.65
CA LYS A 253 47.72 -10.82 31.04
C LYS A 253 48.29 -12.21 31.24
N ASP A 254 48.58 -12.90 30.13
CA ASP A 254 49.43 -14.09 30.08
C ASP A 254 49.21 -15.08 31.25
N GLY A 255 48.01 -15.63 31.32
CA GLY A 255 47.64 -16.61 32.36
C GLY A 255 47.37 -16.03 33.75
N GLN A 256 47.24 -14.71 33.88
CA GLN A 256 46.98 -14.04 35.16
C GLN A 256 45.87 -13.00 35.06
N PHE A 257 44.92 -13.03 35.98
CA PHE A 257 43.96 -11.95 36.21
C PHE A 257 44.50 -10.99 37.27
N TRP A 258 44.45 -9.69 37.00
CA TRP A 258 45.03 -8.64 37.83
C TRP A 258 43.95 -7.69 38.33
N GLY A 259 44.12 -7.17 39.55
CA GLY A 259 43.25 -6.14 40.13
C GLY A 259 42.07 -6.68 40.95
N HIS A 260 42.02 -7.98 41.25
CA HIS A 260 40.95 -8.59 42.05
C HIS A 260 41.46 -9.09 43.39
N ALA A 261 41.18 -8.34 44.47
CA ALA A 261 41.49 -8.74 45.83
C ALA A 261 40.44 -9.73 46.35
N VAL A 262 40.74 -11.03 46.24
CA VAL A 262 39.90 -12.13 46.70
C VAL A 262 40.71 -13.08 47.57
N GLU A 263 40.04 -13.92 48.36
CA GLU A 263 40.72 -14.91 49.19
C GLU A 263 41.61 -15.83 48.33
N GLY A 264 42.86 -16.02 48.77
CA GLY A 264 43.84 -16.84 48.06
C GLY A 264 44.54 -16.18 46.86
N CYS A 265 44.32 -14.88 46.59
CA CYS A 265 45.08 -14.18 45.55
C CYS A 265 46.53 -13.89 45.98
N SER A 266 47.44 -13.83 45.01
CA SER A 266 48.83 -13.44 45.22
C SER A 266 49.01 -11.94 45.03
N TYR A 267 50.09 -11.37 45.55
CA TYR A 267 50.39 -9.93 45.41
C TYR A 267 51.73 -9.70 44.75
N TRP A 268 51.77 -8.72 43.84
CA TRP A 268 53.00 -8.24 43.22
C TRP A 268 52.97 -6.71 43.16
N LYS A 269 54.01 -6.06 43.71
CA LYS A 269 54.07 -4.59 43.86
C LYS A 269 52.79 -4.00 44.48
N GLY A 270 52.24 -4.69 45.50
CA GLY A 270 51.02 -4.26 46.20
C GLY A 270 49.71 -4.50 45.44
N ARG A 271 49.74 -5.12 44.25
CA ARG A 271 48.53 -5.37 43.45
C ARG A 271 48.17 -6.85 43.43
N PRO A 272 46.90 -7.20 43.65
CA PRO A 272 46.46 -8.58 43.68
C PRO A 272 46.41 -9.17 42.27
N TYR A 273 46.76 -10.45 42.15
CA TYR A 273 46.61 -11.22 40.92
C TYR A 273 46.28 -12.69 41.21
N ILE A 274 45.64 -13.33 40.25
CA ILE A 274 45.21 -14.73 40.29
C ILE A 274 45.84 -15.42 39.08
N GLY A 275 46.72 -16.39 39.34
CA GLY A 275 47.41 -17.15 38.30
C GLY A 275 46.61 -18.33 37.74
N GLU A 276 47.33 -19.22 37.08
CA GLU A 276 46.81 -20.51 36.56
C GLU A 276 45.65 -20.36 35.58
N LYS A 277 45.61 -19.23 34.86
CA LYS A 277 44.73 -19.06 33.70
C LYS A 277 45.47 -19.48 32.44
N PRO A 278 44.76 -19.83 31.36
CA PRO A 278 45.41 -20.13 30.09
C PRO A 278 46.33 -18.97 29.66
N SER A 279 47.54 -19.23 29.18
CA SER A 279 48.31 -18.18 28.49
C SER A 279 47.67 -17.86 27.15
N PHE A 280 48.03 -16.74 26.52
CA PHE A 280 47.60 -16.40 25.16
C PHE A 280 48.72 -15.70 24.40
N GLY A 281 48.65 -15.73 23.07
CA GLY A 281 49.68 -15.15 22.21
C GLY A 281 49.17 -14.87 20.80
N VAL A 282 50.10 -14.80 19.85
CA VAL A 282 49.80 -14.50 18.44
C VAL A 282 48.73 -15.43 17.89
N GLY A 283 47.71 -14.85 17.26
CA GLY A 283 46.55 -15.54 16.67
C GLY A 283 45.37 -15.74 17.61
N ASP A 284 45.58 -15.65 18.93
CA ASP A 284 44.49 -15.75 19.91
C ASP A 284 43.59 -14.50 19.89
N VAL A 285 42.31 -14.72 20.21
CA VAL A 285 41.33 -13.66 20.47
C VAL A 285 40.99 -13.68 21.96
N VAL A 286 41.19 -12.57 22.64
CA VAL A 286 40.94 -12.42 24.07
C VAL A 286 39.84 -11.39 24.29
N GLY A 287 38.80 -11.78 25.02
CA GLY A 287 37.68 -10.90 25.36
C GLY A 287 37.78 -10.36 26.77
N CYS A 288 37.30 -9.14 26.96
CA CYS A 288 37.11 -8.52 28.26
C CYS A 288 35.74 -7.83 28.30
N GLY A 289 35.00 -8.03 29.38
CA GLY A 289 33.68 -7.44 29.58
C GLY A 289 33.27 -7.35 31.03
N VAL A 290 32.12 -6.75 31.27
CA VAL A 290 31.52 -6.57 32.59
C VAL A 290 30.01 -6.78 32.49
N ASN A 291 29.47 -7.60 33.38
CA ASN A 291 28.03 -7.58 33.67
C ASN A 291 27.74 -6.33 34.50
N LEU A 292 26.98 -5.40 33.96
CA LEU A 292 26.80 -4.09 34.57
C LEU A 292 25.92 -4.12 35.83
N ALA A 293 25.03 -5.11 35.95
CA ALA A 293 24.21 -5.30 37.13
C ALA A 293 25.01 -5.89 38.30
N THR A 294 25.77 -6.96 38.05
CA THR A 294 26.51 -7.66 39.11
C THR A 294 27.92 -7.12 39.34
N ARG A 295 28.39 -6.24 38.44
CA ARG A 295 29.77 -5.74 38.35
C ARG A 295 30.79 -6.86 38.17
N GLN A 296 30.38 -8.05 37.75
CA GLN A 296 31.28 -9.18 37.54
C GLN A 296 32.05 -9.01 36.23
N ILE A 297 33.37 -9.20 36.28
CA ILE A 297 34.22 -9.18 35.10
C ILE A 297 34.09 -10.48 34.31
N ILE A 298 34.22 -10.39 32.99
CA ILE A 298 34.14 -11.52 32.07
C ILE A 298 35.41 -11.51 31.24
N TYR A 299 36.14 -12.61 31.27
CA TYR A 299 37.26 -12.85 30.37
C TYR A 299 36.96 -14.05 29.48
N THR A 300 37.41 -13.97 28.23
CA THR A 300 37.29 -15.09 27.29
C THR A 300 38.61 -15.29 26.54
N LYS A 301 38.83 -16.52 26.10
CA LYS A 301 39.89 -16.85 25.16
C LYS A 301 39.30 -17.69 24.03
N ASN A 302 39.50 -17.25 22.79
CA ASN A 302 39.08 -17.94 21.58
C ASN A 302 37.60 -18.36 21.58
N GLY A 303 36.74 -17.49 22.07
CA GLY A 303 35.30 -17.74 22.15
C GLY A 303 34.87 -18.64 23.31
N ARG A 304 35.76 -18.95 24.27
CA ARG A 304 35.42 -19.69 25.50
C ARG A 304 35.55 -18.78 26.71
N ARG A 305 34.52 -18.75 27.55
CA ARG A 305 34.54 -18.02 28.83
C ARG A 305 35.54 -18.67 29.80
N LEU A 306 36.28 -17.82 30.52
CA LEU A 306 37.18 -18.23 31.59
C LEU A 306 36.49 -18.09 32.95
N GLU A 307 36.97 -18.82 33.95
CA GLU A 307 36.39 -18.82 35.29
C GLU A 307 36.65 -17.49 36.02
N THR A 308 35.61 -16.65 36.10
CA THR A 308 35.64 -15.32 36.72
C THR A 308 34.58 -15.16 37.82
N THR A 309 34.05 -16.25 38.38
CA THR A 309 33.06 -16.18 39.45
C THR A 309 33.62 -15.45 40.66
N GLY A 310 32.83 -14.51 41.20
CA GLY A 310 33.22 -13.69 42.34
C GLY A 310 34.17 -12.52 42.02
N LEU A 311 34.72 -12.44 40.80
CA LEU A 311 35.62 -11.35 40.41
C LEU A 311 34.80 -10.13 39.98
N ARG A 312 34.78 -9.09 40.82
CA ARG A 312 34.04 -7.84 40.56
C ARG A 312 34.95 -6.66 40.26
N VAL A 313 34.42 -5.67 39.57
CA VAL A 313 35.03 -4.36 39.35
C VAL A 313 34.49 -3.33 40.36
N ASP A 314 35.29 -3.05 41.38
CA ASP A 314 34.99 -2.19 42.54
C ASP A 314 35.44 -0.73 42.38
N SER A 315 36.08 -0.37 41.26
CA SER A 315 36.51 1.00 40.98
C SER A 315 35.32 1.96 40.92
N ALA A 316 35.42 3.06 41.68
CA ALA A 316 34.45 4.14 41.69
C ALA A 316 34.57 5.07 40.46
N ALA A 317 35.69 5.01 39.74
CA ALA A 317 35.93 5.79 38.53
C ALA A 317 35.26 5.15 37.30
N ASP A 318 35.07 5.95 36.26
CA ASP A 318 34.65 5.44 34.96
C ASP A 318 35.76 4.56 34.36
N LEU A 319 35.40 3.32 34.04
CA LEU A 319 36.27 2.36 33.39
C LEU A 319 36.06 2.40 31.88
N SER A 320 37.15 2.42 31.12
CA SER A 320 37.14 2.26 29.66
C SER A 320 37.89 0.99 29.28
N PRO A 321 37.56 0.35 28.14
CA PRO A 321 38.44 -0.62 27.51
C PRO A 321 39.85 -0.07 27.40
N CYS A 322 40.82 -0.89 27.75
CA CYS A 322 42.21 -0.50 27.78
C CYS A 322 43.09 -1.69 27.41
N VAL A 323 44.14 -1.41 26.64
CA VAL A 323 45.21 -2.36 26.35
C VAL A 323 46.55 -1.72 26.68
N THR A 324 47.49 -2.54 27.13
CA THR A 324 48.90 -2.17 27.29
C THR A 324 49.76 -3.09 26.45
N LEU A 325 50.64 -2.52 25.62
CA LEU A 325 51.69 -3.21 24.89
C LEU A 325 53.03 -2.97 25.60
N TYR A 326 53.95 -3.93 25.50
CA TYR A 326 55.28 -3.83 26.12
C TYR A 326 56.42 -4.06 25.14
N ASN A 327 56.25 -4.98 24.18
CA ASN A 327 57.28 -5.24 23.19
C ASN A 327 57.08 -4.39 21.94
N TYR A 328 58.17 -3.80 21.46
CA TYR A 328 58.19 -3.14 20.15
C TYR A 328 57.73 -4.06 19.01
N GLY A 329 56.95 -3.50 18.09
CA GLY A 329 56.36 -4.17 16.95
C GLY A 329 55.11 -5.00 17.30
N THR A 330 54.71 -5.06 18.57
CA THR A 330 53.47 -5.78 18.96
C THR A 330 52.28 -5.11 18.29
N LYS A 331 51.42 -5.93 17.69
CA LYS A 331 50.27 -5.48 16.91
C LYS A 331 49.02 -6.21 17.33
N ILE A 332 47.97 -5.45 17.61
CA ILE A 332 46.66 -5.96 18.03
C ILE A 332 45.54 -5.31 17.24
N GLU A 333 44.41 -5.99 17.15
CA GLU A 333 43.18 -5.47 16.55
C GLU A 333 42.01 -5.63 17.52
N ALA A 334 41.34 -4.53 17.81
CA ALA A 334 40.16 -4.51 18.66
C ALA A 334 38.89 -4.73 17.86
N ASN A 335 37.95 -5.41 18.49
CA ASN A 335 36.60 -5.60 18.04
C ASN A 335 35.65 -5.14 19.15
N PHE A 336 35.02 -3.99 18.95
CA PHE A 336 34.01 -3.44 19.87
C PHE A 336 32.58 -3.89 19.51
N GLY A 337 32.46 -4.92 18.66
CA GLY A 337 31.21 -5.54 18.27
C GLY A 337 30.67 -5.06 16.93
N PRO A 338 29.51 -5.62 16.50
CA PRO A 338 28.69 -6.57 17.26
C PRO A 338 29.11 -8.04 17.11
N ASN A 339 29.97 -8.37 16.13
CA ASN A 339 30.28 -9.76 15.78
C ASN A 339 31.48 -10.28 16.57
N PHE A 340 31.25 -11.04 17.62
CA PHE A 340 32.31 -11.59 18.47
C PHE A 340 32.58 -13.08 18.19
N LYS A 341 33.77 -13.55 18.55
CA LYS A 341 34.09 -14.98 18.57
C LYS A 341 33.39 -15.68 19.74
N PHE A 342 33.24 -15.00 20.88
CA PHE A 342 32.43 -15.48 22.00
C PHE A 342 30.94 -15.27 21.74
N ASN A 343 30.13 -16.31 21.95
CA ASN A 343 28.69 -16.23 21.75
C ASN A 343 27.98 -15.81 23.05
N ILE A 344 27.86 -14.50 23.25
CA ILE A 344 27.23 -13.89 24.43
C ILE A 344 25.79 -14.39 24.66
N ALA A 345 25.05 -14.71 23.58
CA ALA A 345 23.64 -15.12 23.67
C ALA A 345 23.48 -16.58 24.15
N VAL A 346 24.31 -17.47 23.62
CA VAL A 346 24.24 -18.94 23.86
C VAL A 346 25.00 -19.33 25.12
N ASP A 347 26.20 -18.79 25.33
CA ASP A 347 27.08 -19.28 26.38
C ASP A 347 26.73 -18.71 27.76
N GLY A 348 25.82 -17.72 27.82
CA GLY A 348 25.25 -17.17 29.04
C GLY A 348 26.26 -16.45 29.93
N ILE A 349 25.79 -15.45 30.67
CA ILE A 349 26.53 -14.93 31.83
C ILE A 349 25.94 -15.44 33.12
#